data_AF-A0A183G468-F1
#
_entry.id   AF-A0A183G468-F1
#
_cell.length_a   1.000
_cell.length_b   1.000
_cell.length_c   1.000
_cell.angle_alpha   90.00
_cell.angle_beta   90.00
_cell.angle_gamma   90.00
#
_symmetry.space_group_name_H-M   'P 1'
#
loop_
_entity.id
_entity.type
_entity.pdbx_description
1 polymer ?
#
loop_
_entity_poly.entity_id
_entity_poly.type
_entity_poly.pdbx_seq_one_letter_code
_entity_poly.pdbx_strand_id
1 'polypeptide(L)'
;MERLNADIIFMVCCYLDLGSLSSLAAALPHWSSVIFGTLKTRVWAIKMRILPQFTTVEYCSMLRSKCSTSRDGAEEESPRMNLVLCDWEGLQASIWKHVPFDMLKIAIFDVTQFGASELPQKLNKALRKITTSQLSLKFETRTEARKVLQTISFNPGSTIYLHELSFQAAKEPMLQQCSLENIRDLWFSGDVLSSDLSLLLGSRIPSLCVNCDCLRQSKAIYFKLPVKRPEKSYHIYQVYKGAKLSVFQGK
;
A
#
# COMPACT_ATOMS: atom_id res chain seq x y z
N MET A 1 -33.31 31.91 5.43
CA MET A 1 -32.57 31.80 4.14
C MET A 1 -31.35 30.86 4.23
N GLU A 2 -31.07 30.19 5.36
CA GLU A 2 -29.81 29.42 5.54
C GLU A 2 -29.91 27.90 5.24
N ARG A 3 -31.12 27.34 5.18
CA ARG A 3 -31.33 25.90 4.91
C ARG A 3 -31.23 25.49 3.44
N LEU A 4 -31.17 26.46 2.51
CA LEU A 4 -31.01 26.18 1.08
C LEU A 4 -29.58 25.75 0.70
N ASN A 5 -28.61 25.83 1.62
CA ASN A 5 -27.19 25.82 1.25
C ASN A 5 -26.46 24.46 1.34
N ALA A 6 -26.80 23.60 2.30
CA ALA A 6 -25.99 22.39 2.55
C ALA A 6 -26.18 21.30 1.50
N ASP A 7 -27.44 21.02 1.14
CA ASP A 7 -27.78 19.96 0.20
C ASP A 7 -27.33 20.31 -1.22
N ILE A 8 -27.41 21.60 -1.60
CA ILE A 8 -26.91 22.08 -2.90
C ILE A 8 -25.39 21.94 -2.95
N ILE A 9 -24.67 22.37 -1.91
CA ILE A 9 -23.21 22.22 -1.83
C ILE A 9 -22.83 20.74 -1.92
N PHE A 10 -23.52 19.87 -1.17
CA PHE A 10 -23.29 18.43 -1.21
C PHE A 10 -23.51 17.84 -2.61
N MET A 11 -24.61 18.21 -3.27
CA MET A 11 -24.93 17.78 -4.64
C MET A 11 -23.86 18.22 -5.64
N VAL A 12 -23.37 19.46 -5.57
CA VAL A 12 -22.26 19.93 -6.42
C VAL A 12 -20.97 19.14 -6.12
N CYS A 13 -20.67 18.92 -4.84
CA CYS A 13 -19.49 18.18 -4.41
C CYS A 13 -19.47 16.72 -4.91
N CYS A 14 -20.62 16.10 -5.20
CA CYS A 14 -20.68 14.75 -5.77
C CYS A 14 -20.02 14.66 -7.16
N TYR A 15 -19.94 15.77 -7.89
CA TYR A 15 -19.38 15.84 -9.25
C TYR A 15 -17.94 16.37 -9.30
N LEU A 16 -17.38 16.80 -8.17
CA LEU A 16 -16.03 17.33 -8.10
C LEU A 16 -15.01 16.21 -7.85
N ASP A 17 -13.83 16.39 -8.43
CA ASP A 17 -12.68 15.52 -8.19
C ASP A 17 -12.02 15.81 -6.83
N LEU A 18 -11.09 14.96 -6.39
CA LEU A 18 -10.46 15.08 -5.07
C LEU A 18 -9.68 16.39 -4.91
N GLY A 19 -9.03 16.85 -5.98
CA GLY A 19 -8.29 18.11 -6.01
C GLY A 19 -9.22 19.31 -5.86
N SER A 20 -10.32 19.33 -6.62
CA SER A 20 -11.36 20.36 -6.52
C SER A 20 -12.05 20.37 -5.16
N LEU A 21 -12.40 19.20 -4.61
CA LEU A 21 -12.98 19.09 -3.26
C LEU A 21 -12.03 19.62 -2.19
N SER A 22 -10.75 19.25 -2.25
CA SER A 22 -9.73 19.71 -1.31
C SER A 22 -9.50 21.22 -1.40
N SER A 23 -9.53 21.77 -2.61
CA SER A 23 -9.39 23.21 -2.84
C SER A 23 -10.61 23.98 -2.34
N LEU A 24 -11.82 23.47 -2.60
CA LEU A 24 -13.06 24.08 -2.13
C LEU A 24 -13.14 24.07 -0.60
N ALA A 25 -12.76 22.96 0.05
CA ALA A 25 -12.71 22.88 1.50
C ALA A 25 -11.66 23.82 2.12
N ALA A 26 -10.54 24.05 1.44
CA ALA A 26 -9.55 25.03 1.86
C ALA A 26 -10.07 26.47 1.76
N ALA A 27 -10.88 26.77 0.73
CA ALA A 27 -11.53 28.08 0.56
C ALA A 27 -12.72 28.29 1.50
N LEU A 28 -13.43 27.23 1.87
CA LEU A 28 -14.61 27.25 2.75
C LEU A 28 -14.47 26.30 3.95
N PRO A 29 -13.60 26.62 4.95
CA PRO A 29 -13.29 25.70 6.04
C PRO A 29 -14.50 25.31 6.92
N HIS A 30 -15.47 26.21 7.06
CA HIS A 30 -16.69 25.97 7.83
C HIS A 30 -17.64 24.95 7.18
N TRP A 31 -17.47 24.67 5.88
CA TRP A 31 -18.21 23.65 5.13
C TRP A 31 -17.42 22.36 4.90
N SER A 32 -16.18 22.23 5.39
CA SER A 32 -15.33 21.08 5.07
C SER A 32 -15.97 19.74 5.43
N SER A 33 -16.76 19.68 6.50
CA SER A 33 -17.48 18.44 6.90
C SER A 33 -18.52 18.01 5.87
N VAL A 34 -19.23 18.96 5.25
CA VAL A 34 -20.22 18.71 4.19
C VAL A 34 -19.52 18.35 2.88
N ILE A 35 -18.48 19.11 2.52
CA ILE A 35 -17.70 18.91 1.29
C ILE A 35 -17.06 17.52 1.30
N PHE A 36 -16.39 17.14 2.40
CA PHE A 36 -15.73 15.85 2.51
C PHE A 36 -16.68 14.69 2.84
N GLY A 37 -17.97 14.98 3.12
CA GLY A 37 -18.98 13.95 3.31
C GLY A 37 -19.11 13.02 2.10
N THR A 38 -18.91 13.55 0.90
CA THR A 38 -18.95 12.78 -0.37
C THR A 38 -17.80 11.78 -0.49
N LEU A 39 -16.67 11.98 0.19
CA LEU A 39 -15.50 11.11 0.09
C LEU A 39 -15.74 9.72 0.72
N LYS A 40 -16.62 9.65 1.73
CA LYS A 40 -16.91 8.42 2.50
C LYS A 40 -17.70 7.37 1.70
N THR A 41 -18.41 7.81 0.66
CA THR A 41 -19.19 6.93 -0.21
C THR A 41 -18.33 6.25 -1.26
N ARG A 42 -17.04 6.59 -1.35
CA ARG A 42 -16.10 6.06 -2.34
C ARG A 42 -15.04 5.17 -1.69
N VAL A 43 -14.52 4.25 -2.49
CA VAL A 43 -13.29 3.52 -2.21
C VAL A 43 -12.20 4.10 -3.11
N TRP A 44 -11.03 4.33 -2.54
CA TRP A 44 -9.95 5.06 -3.20
C TRP A 44 -8.76 4.14 -3.46
N ALA A 45 -8.10 4.35 -4.59
CA ALA A 45 -6.72 3.91 -4.79
C ALA A 45 -5.84 5.12 -5.03
N ILE A 46 -4.64 5.08 -4.46
CA ILE A 46 -3.66 6.17 -4.57
C ILE A 46 -2.37 5.57 -5.11
N LYS A 47 -1.79 6.24 -6.09
CA LYS A 47 -0.51 5.88 -6.70
C LYS A 47 0.45 7.04 -6.52
N MET A 48 1.63 6.75 -6.00
CA MET A 48 2.68 7.72 -5.79
C MET A 48 3.95 7.27 -6.49
N ARG A 49 4.54 8.14 -7.31
CA ARG A 49 5.85 7.90 -7.94
C ARG A 49 6.86 8.91 -7.44
N ILE A 50 7.91 8.42 -6.79
CA ILE A 50 9.02 9.23 -6.28
C ILE A 50 10.14 9.16 -7.31
N LEU A 51 10.30 10.22 -8.10
CA LEU A 51 11.27 10.35 -9.18
C LEU A 51 12.39 11.32 -8.76
N PRO A 52 13.55 11.32 -9.45
CA PRO A 52 14.72 12.10 -9.01
C PRO A 52 14.48 13.61 -8.90
N GLN A 53 13.57 14.13 -9.72
CA GLN A 53 13.33 15.57 -9.83
C GLN A 53 11.99 16.01 -9.22
N PHE A 54 11.03 15.09 -9.08
CA PHE A 54 9.69 15.41 -8.62
C PHE A 54 8.98 14.17 -8.08
N THR A 55 7.86 14.37 -7.40
CA THR A 55 6.96 13.30 -6.99
C THR A 55 5.61 13.53 -7.64
N THR A 56 5.01 12.48 -8.18
CA THR A 56 3.63 12.52 -8.66
C THR A 56 2.74 11.73 -7.70
N VAL A 57 1.52 12.22 -7.53
CA VAL A 57 0.45 11.52 -6.84
C VAL A 57 -0.73 11.50 -7.79
N GLU A 58 -1.25 10.30 -8.02
CA GLU A 58 -2.43 10.04 -8.81
C GLU A 58 -3.44 9.29 -7.95
N TYR A 59 -4.72 9.43 -8.25
CA TYR A 59 -5.76 8.68 -7.57
C TYR A 59 -6.82 8.22 -8.56
N CYS A 60 -7.55 7.19 -8.16
CA CYS A 60 -8.82 6.84 -8.76
C CYS A 60 -9.80 6.47 -7.64
N SER A 61 -11.08 6.50 -7.95
CA SER A 61 -12.11 6.16 -6.98
C SER A 61 -13.29 5.48 -7.64
N MET A 62 -13.95 4.63 -6.87
CA MET A 62 -15.22 4.04 -7.27
C MET A 62 -16.25 4.26 -6.17
N LEU A 63 -17.52 4.39 -6.56
CA LEU A 63 -18.61 4.37 -5.61
C LEU A 63 -18.61 3.03 -4.87
N ARG A 64 -18.82 3.06 -3.56
CA ARG A 64 -19.11 1.87 -2.79
C ARG A 64 -20.41 1.30 -3.34
N SER A 65 -20.31 0.21 -4.09
CA SER A 65 -21.47 -0.60 -4.45
C SER A 65 -22.29 -0.86 -3.19
N LYS A 66 -23.61 -0.60 -3.23
CA LYS A 66 -24.56 -1.18 -2.28
C LYS A 66 -24.73 -2.66 -2.64
N CYS A 67 -23.69 -3.47 -2.48
CA CYS A 67 -23.87 -4.92 -2.58
C CYS A 67 -24.54 -5.37 -1.29
N SER A 68 -25.83 -5.65 -1.43
CA SER A 68 -26.63 -6.48 -0.55
C SER A 68 -25.85 -7.65 0.02
N THR A 69 -26.04 -7.89 1.33
CA THR A 69 -25.98 -9.20 1.98
C THR A 69 -25.92 -10.38 1.00
N SER A 70 -24.72 -10.81 0.64
CA SER A 70 -24.49 -12.14 0.13
C SER A 70 -23.49 -12.80 1.08
N ARG A 71 -23.98 -13.82 1.78
CA ARG A 71 -23.14 -14.75 2.54
C ARG A 71 -22.34 -15.51 1.48
N ASP A 72 -21.10 -15.11 1.22
CA ASP A 72 -19.99 -16.00 0.91
C ASP A 72 -18.71 -15.19 0.71
N GLY A 73 -17.60 -15.70 1.24
CA GLY A 73 -16.35 -14.99 1.51
C GLY A 73 -15.49 -14.62 0.28
N ALA A 74 -16.09 -14.16 -0.82
CA ALA A 74 -15.40 -13.80 -2.06
C ALA A 74 -15.42 -12.28 -2.39
N GLU A 75 -15.96 -11.44 -1.50
CA GLU A 75 -16.31 -10.05 -1.84
C GLU A 75 -15.18 -9.00 -1.71
N GLU A 76 -14.00 -9.32 -1.14
CA GLU A 76 -12.93 -8.30 -0.97
C GLU A 76 -11.98 -8.12 -2.17
N GLU A 77 -11.94 -9.06 -3.12
CA GLU A 77 -11.04 -8.97 -4.29
C GLU A 77 -11.67 -8.19 -5.46
N SER A 78 -12.99 -8.24 -5.62
CA SER A 78 -13.70 -7.60 -6.74
C SER A 78 -13.56 -6.07 -6.83
N PRO A 79 -13.56 -5.29 -5.71
CA PRO A 79 -13.33 -3.86 -5.80
C PRO A 79 -11.87 -3.51 -6.06
N ARG A 80 -10.91 -4.37 -5.70
CA ARG A 80 -9.48 -4.11 -5.87
C ARG A 80 -9.08 -4.19 -7.35
N MET A 81 -9.56 -5.22 -8.05
CA MET A 81 -9.24 -5.45 -9.46
C MET A 81 -9.82 -4.34 -10.36
N ASN A 82 -11.01 -3.85 -10.02
CA ASN A 82 -11.63 -2.73 -10.74
C ASN A 82 -10.89 -1.40 -10.52
N LEU A 83 -10.32 -1.14 -9.33
CA LEU A 83 -9.52 0.08 -9.07
C LEU A 83 -8.23 0.14 -9.89
N VAL A 84 -7.64 -1.01 -10.22
CA VAL A 84 -6.42 -1.07 -11.04
C VAL A 84 -6.70 -0.64 -12.48
N LEU A 85 -7.91 -0.88 -12.97
CA LEU A 85 -8.35 -0.59 -14.34
C LEU A 85 -8.99 0.80 -14.52
N CYS A 86 -9.20 1.55 -13.43
CA CYS A 86 -9.77 2.90 -13.51
C CYS A 86 -8.81 3.90 -14.16
N ASP A 87 -9.39 4.94 -14.74
CA ASP A 87 -8.66 6.15 -15.14
C ASP A 87 -8.09 6.84 -13.90
N TRP A 88 -6.79 7.17 -13.97
CA TRP A 88 -6.06 7.81 -12.88
C TRP A 88 -6.01 9.32 -13.10
N GLU A 89 -6.39 10.08 -12.08
CA GLU A 89 -6.36 11.53 -12.09
C GLU A 89 -5.12 12.04 -11.34
N GLY A 90 -4.42 13.01 -11.92
CA GLY A 90 -3.24 13.62 -11.32
C GLY A 90 -3.62 14.62 -10.22
N LEU A 91 -3.00 14.48 -9.05
CA LEU A 91 -3.20 15.38 -7.92
C LEU A 91 -2.06 16.38 -7.81
N GLN A 92 -2.37 17.67 -7.97
CA GLN A 92 -1.37 18.73 -7.94
C GLN A 92 -0.67 18.86 -6.56
N ALA A 93 0.64 19.07 -6.59
CA ALA A 93 1.47 19.12 -5.39
C ALA A 93 1.09 20.22 -4.38
N SER A 94 0.57 21.35 -4.86
CA SER A 94 0.07 22.45 -4.04
C SER A 94 -1.12 22.05 -3.16
N ILE A 95 -1.91 21.06 -3.60
CA ILE A 95 -3.17 20.66 -2.97
C ILE A 95 -2.96 19.54 -1.95
N TRP A 96 -1.86 18.77 -2.00
CA TRP A 96 -1.63 17.60 -1.14
C TRP A 96 -1.85 17.86 0.36
N LYS A 97 -1.47 19.05 0.85
CA LYS A 97 -1.64 19.41 2.27
C LYS A 97 -3.10 19.60 2.71
N HIS A 98 -4.01 19.80 1.76
CA HIS A 98 -5.44 20.01 1.99
C HIS A 98 -6.26 18.74 1.83
N VAL A 99 -5.66 17.66 1.35
CA VAL A 99 -6.34 16.38 1.13
C VAL A 99 -6.59 15.71 2.49
N PRO A 100 -7.84 15.33 2.80
CA PRO A 100 -8.18 14.67 4.05
C PRO A 100 -7.91 13.16 3.97
N PHE A 101 -6.63 12.76 3.85
CA PHE A 101 -6.23 11.36 3.67
C PHE A 101 -6.79 10.42 4.76
N ASP A 102 -6.97 10.93 5.98
CA ASP A 102 -7.57 10.23 7.11
C ASP A 102 -9.07 9.92 6.95
N MET A 103 -9.76 10.63 6.06
CA MET A 103 -11.17 10.38 5.73
C MET A 103 -11.36 9.45 4.53
N LEU A 104 -10.30 9.20 3.76
CA LEU A 104 -10.37 8.35 2.57
C LEU A 104 -10.34 6.87 2.97
N LYS A 105 -11.31 6.09 2.47
CA LYS A 105 -11.19 4.63 2.51
C LYS A 105 -10.24 4.18 1.40
N ILE A 106 -8.94 4.19 1.70
CA ILE A 106 -7.88 3.80 0.77
C ILE A 106 -7.78 2.27 0.76
N ALA A 107 -8.23 1.65 -0.33
CA ALA A 107 -8.11 0.20 -0.50
C ALA A 107 -6.71 -0.19 -0.98
N ILE A 108 -6.14 0.60 -1.89
CA ILE A 108 -4.83 0.34 -2.49
C ILE A 108 -3.98 1.59 -2.39
N PHE A 109 -2.76 1.42 -1.89
CA PHE A 109 -1.71 2.41 -1.96
C PHE A 109 -0.54 1.82 -2.74
N ASP A 110 -0.26 2.37 -3.92
CA ASP A 110 0.83 1.96 -4.79
C ASP A 110 1.93 3.01 -4.75
N VAL A 111 3.16 2.59 -4.45
CA VAL A 111 4.32 3.46 -4.32
C VAL A 111 5.44 2.89 -5.18
N THR A 112 5.97 3.71 -6.08
CA THR A 112 7.16 3.36 -6.86
C THR A 112 8.24 4.41 -6.65
N GLN A 113 9.40 3.99 -6.14
CA GLN A 113 10.56 4.84 -5.92
C GLN A 113 11.67 4.46 -6.91
N PHE A 114 12.17 5.46 -7.65
CA PHE A 114 13.19 5.29 -8.70
C PHE A 114 14.53 5.91 -8.29
N GLY A 115 15.64 5.27 -8.65
CA GLY A 115 16.99 5.76 -8.37
C GLY A 115 17.25 6.01 -6.89
N ALA A 116 17.98 7.09 -6.59
CA ALA A 116 18.25 7.57 -5.23
C ALA A 116 17.23 8.61 -4.73
N SER A 117 16.03 8.65 -5.33
CA SER A 117 15.03 9.69 -5.03
C SER A 117 14.46 9.52 -3.62
N GLU A 118 14.42 10.61 -2.86
CA GLU A 118 13.93 10.61 -1.49
C GLU A 118 12.46 10.99 -1.39
N LEU A 119 11.75 10.40 -0.43
CA LEU A 119 10.39 10.77 -0.08
C LEU A 119 10.35 12.22 0.44
N PRO A 120 9.62 13.14 -0.24
CA PRO A 120 9.57 14.53 0.20
C PRO A 120 9.00 14.68 1.61
N GLN A 121 9.64 15.48 2.46
CA GLN A 121 9.20 15.70 3.85
C GLN A 121 7.75 16.20 3.96
N LYS A 122 7.31 17.02 3.01
CA LYS A 122 5.93 17.52 2.94
C LYS A 122 4.92 16.38 2.79
N LEU A 123 5.26 15.37 1.99
CA LEU A 123 4.42 14.18 1.80
C LEU A 123 4.47 13.26 3.02
N ASN A 124 5.61 13.13 3.69
CA ASN A 124 5.72 12.29 4.89
C ASN A 124 4.61 12.63 5.92
N LYS A 125 4.34 13.92 6.17
CA LYS A 125 3.24 14.33 7.07
C LYS A 125 1.85 13.90 6.58
N ALA A 126 1.61 13.94 5.27
CA ALA A 126 0.35 13.53 4.67
C ALA A 126 0.18 12.00 4.69
N LEU A 127 1.26 11.27 4.41
CA LEU A 127 1.28 9.80 4.39
C LEU A 127 1.01 9.19 5.78
N ARG A 128 1.36 9.88 6.88
CA ARG A 128 1.02 9.44 8.24
C ARG A 128 -0.47 9.28 8.50
N LYS A 129 -1.30 9.96 7.70
CA LYS A 129 -2.76 9.88 7.79
C LYS A 129 -3.34 8.73 6.96
N ILE A 130 -2.53 8.07 6.15
CA ILE A 130 -2.98 6.97 5.29
C ILE A 130 -3.09 5.70 6.11
N THR A 131 -4.27 5.09 6.06
CA THR A 131 -4.48 3.70 6.45
C THR A 131 -4.98 2.93 5.23
N THR A 132 -4.32 1.82 4.88
CA THR A 132 -4.64 1.05 3.67
C THR A 132 -4.87 -0.44 3.93
N SER A 133 -5.71 -1.06 3.11
CA SER A 133 -5.90 -2.52 3.06
C SER A 133 -4.85 -3.22 2.18
N GLN A 134 -4.19 -2.48 1.29
CA GLN A 134 -3.16 -3.02 0.41
C GLN A 134 -2.05 -2.00 0.16
N LEU A 135 -0.80 -2.44 0.28
CA LEU A 135 0.37 -1.70 -0.17
C LEU A 135 1.06 -2.46 -1.31
N SER A 136 1.30 -1.77 -2.42
CA SER A 136 2.27 -2.18 -3.44
C SER A 136 3.44 -1.21 -3.36
N LEU A 137 4.61 -1.69 -2.97
CA LEU A 137 5.81 -0.87 -2.82
C LEU A 137 6.93 -1.43 -3.68
N LYS A 138 7.26 -0.68 -4.72
CA LYS A 138 8.39 -0.92 -5.62
C LYS A 138 9.48 0.10 -5.32
N PHE A 139 10.71 -0.35 -5.09
CA PHE A 139 11.76 0.55 -4.62
C PHE A 139 13.15 0.13 -5.10
N GLU A 140 14.03 1.09 -5.31
CA GLU A 140 15.46 0.84 -5.56
C GLU A 140 16.30 1.01 -4.29
N THR A 141 15.79 1.78 -3.31
CA THR A 141 16.48 2.02 -2.04
C THR A 141 15.68 1.53 -0.84
N ARG A 142 16.31 0.72 0.01
CA ARG A 142 15.68 0.16 1.23
C ARG A 142 15.38 1.21 2.28
N THR A 143 16.23 2.24 2.39
CA THR A 143 16.00 3.35 3.31
C THR A 143 14.67 4.06 3.01
N GLU A 144 14.35 4.34 1.75
CA GLU A 144 13.07 4.97 1.38
C GLU A 144 11.90 4.01 1.51
N ALA A 145 12.08 2.75 1.15
CA ALA A 145 11.06 1.72 1.36
C ALA A 145 10.67 1.61 2.84
N ARG A 146 11.67 1.59 3.73
CA ARG A 146 11.47 1.57 5.18
C ARG A 146 10.73 2.80 5.67
N LYS A 147 11.09 4.00 5.18
CA LYS A 147 10.37 5.24 5.52
C LYS A 147 8.89 5.13 5.17
N VAL A 148 8.53 4.63 3.98
CA VAL A 148 7.12 4.44 3.60
C VAL A 148 6.42 3.45 4.53
N LEU A 149 7.03 2.28 4.78
CA LEU A 149 6.46 1.23 5.64
C LEU A 149 6.25 1.70 7.09
N GLN A 150 7.14 2.54 7.62
CA GLN A 150 7.04 3.10 8.96
C GLN A 150 6.07 4.28 9.07
N THR A 151 5.72 4.90 7.93
CA THR A 151 4.92 6.12 7.91
C THR A 151 3.43 5.82 7.82
N ILE A 152 3.01 4.83 7.03
CA ILE A 152 1.60 4.51 6.83
C ILE A 152 1.10 3.49 7.86
N SER A 153 -0.22 3.39 8.01
CA SER A 153 -0.88 2.38 8.82
C SER A 153 -1.62 1.35 7.96
N PHE A 154 -1.90 0.18 8.53
CA PHE A 154 -2.55 -0.93 7.84
C PHE A 154 -3.84 -1.33 8.56
N ASN A 155 -4.91 -1.54 7.79
CA ASN A 155 -6.13 -2.16 8.31
C ASN A 155 -5.84 -3.61 8.75
N PRO A 156 -6.59 -4.16 9.71
CA PRO A 156 -6.54 -5.59 10.00
C PRO A 156 -6.81 -6.41 8.73
N GLY A 157 -5.96 -7.40 8.46
CA GLY A 157 -6.10 -8.25 7.27
C GLY A 157 -5.41 -7.72 6.02
N SER A 158 -4.55 -6.70 6.13
CA SER A 158 -3.91 -6.07 4.98
C SER A 158 -2.93 -6.98 4.23
N THR A 159 -2.78 -6.67 2.94
CA THR A 159 -1.83 -7.33 2.03
C THR A 159 -0.68 -6.37 1.67
N ILE A 160 0.56 -6.85 1.73
CA ILE A 160 1.74 -6.07 1.35
C ILE A 160 2.48 -6.77 0.21
N TYR A 161 2.78 -6.04 -0.86
CA TYR A 161 3.69 -6.43 -1.93
C TYR A 161 4.93 -5.53 -1.89
N LEU A 162 6.10 -6.13 -1.73
CA LEU A 162 7.40 -5.47 -1.65
C LEU A 162 8.24 -5.97 -2.82
N HIS A 163 8.68 -5.07 -3.68
CA HIS A 163 9.48 -5.42 -4.84
C HIS A 163 10.71 -4.51 -4.92
N GLU A 164 11.87 -5.09 -4.64
CA GLU A 164 13.15 -4.43 -4.82
C GLU A 164 13.49 -4.44 -6.31
N LEU A 165 13.57 -3.25 -6.90
CA LEU A 165 13.91 -3.04 -8.31
C LEU A 165 15.43 -3.02 -8.54
N SER A 166 16.20 -2.88 -7.46
CA SER A 166 17.66 -2.91 -7.52
C SER A 166 18.18 -4.34 -7.60
N PHE A 167 19.13 -4.57 -8.52
CA PHE A 167 19.84 -5.85 -8.63
C PHE A 167 21.10 -5.92 -7.74
N GLN A 168 21.30 -4.92 -6.86
CA GLN A 168 22.44 -4.90 -5.95
C GLN A 168 22.18 -5.76 -4.71
N ALA A 169 23.24 -6.40 -4.22
CA ALA A 169 23.17 -7.17 -2.99
C ALA A 169 22.82 -6.26 -1.80
N ALA A 170 21.83 -6.68 -1.00
CA ALA A 170 21.33 -5.94 0.14
C ALA A 170 22.41 -5.68 1.20
N LYS A 171 22.61 -4.43 1.61
CA LYS A 171 23.61 -4.10 2.65
C LYS A 171 22.98 -3.91 4.02
N GLU A 172 21.69 -3.64 4.07
CA GLU A 172 20.94 -3.30 5.28
C GLU A 172 19.57 -3.98 5.32
N PRO A 173 19.04 -4.27 6.53
CA PRO A 173 17.71 -4.85 6.67
C PRO A 173 16.63 -3.83 6.29
N MET A 174 15.53 -4.27 5.69
CA MET A 174 14.44 -3.37 5.31
C MET A 174 13.31 -3.39 6.33
N LEU A 175 13.01 -4.56 6.92
CA LEU A 175 11.80 -4.79 7.71
C LEU A 175 12.00 -4.52 9.20
N GLN A 176 13.23 -4.24 9.62
CA GLN A 176 13.53 -3.89 11.00
C GLN A 176 12.71 -2.67 11.42
N GLN A 177 12.03 -2.75 12.57
CA GLN A 177 11.14 -1.72 13.13
C GLN A 177 9.84 -1.44 12.36
N CYS A 178 9.48 -2.27 11.38
CA CYS A 178 8.16 -2.17 10.75
C CYS A 178 7.11 -2.92 11.59
N SER A 179 5.96 -2.30 11.85
CA SER A 179 4.83 -3.01 12.49
C SER A 179 4.12 -3.88 11.46
N LEU A 180 4.13 -5.20 11.70
CA LEU A 180 3.53 -6.20 10.81
C LEU A 180 2.31 -6.90 11.44
N GLU A 181 1.74 -6.34 12.52
CA GLU A 181 0.72 -7.00 13.33
C GLU A 181 -0.62 -7.20 12.58
N ASN A 182 -0.98 -6.24 11.72
CA ASN A 182 -2.25 -6.24 10.99
C ASN A 182 -2.16 -6.96 9.63
N ILE A 183 -1.02 -7.57 9.31
CA ILE A 183 -0.73 -8.08 7.96
C ILE A 183 -1.15 -9.55 7.85
N ARG A 184 -1.99 -9.84 6.86
CA ARG A 184 -2.43 -11.21 6.53
C ARG A 184 -1.52 -11.86 5.49
N ASP A 185 -1.19 -11.10 4.45
CA ASP A 185 -0.45 -11.57 3.28
C ASP A 185 0.76 -10.66 3.04
N LEU A 186 1.96 -11.24 2.95
CA LEU A 186 3.17 -10.51 2.58
C LEU A 186 3.89 -11.21 1.44
N TRP A 187 4.13 -10.45 0.37
CA TRP A 187 4.89 -10.86 -0.81
C TRP A 187 6.15 -10.01 -0.88
N PHE A 188 7.31 -10.62 -0.83
CA PHE A 188 8.59 -9.94 -0.99
C PHE A 188 9.34 -10.52 -2.19
N SER A 189 9.78 -9.66 -3.11
CA SER A 189 10.66 -10.01 -4.23
C SER A 189 11.91 -9.13 -4.16
N GLY A 190 13.09 -9.75 -4.04
CA GLY A 190 14.38 -9.05 -3.93
C GLY A 190 15.47 -9.88 -3.25
N ASP A 191 16.57 -9.25 -2.80
CA ASP A 191 17.56 -9.92 -1.94
C ASP A 191 17.01 -9.95 -0.50
N VAL A 192 17.06 -11.06 0.23
CA VAL A 192 16.55 -11.11 1.61
C VAL A 192 17.68 -11.38 2.58
N LEU A 193 17.94 -10.41 3.46
CA LEU A 193 18.92 -10.60 4.53
C LEU A 193 18.41 -11.59 5.58
N SER A 194 19.34 -12.31 6.21
CA SER A 194 18.99 -13.31 7.23
C SER A 194 18.22 -12.71 8.42
N SER A 195 18.47 -11.45 8.76
CA SER A 195 17.74 -10.72 9.80
C SER A 195 16.27 -10.48 9.41
N ASP A 196 16.03 -9.98 8.20
CA ASP A 196 14.67 -9.76 7.67
C ASP A 196 13.91 -11.09 7.54
N LEU A 197 14.58 -12.13 7.03
CA LEU A 197 13.98 -13.46 6.93
C LEU A 197 13.58 -14.02 8.30
N SER A 198 14.47 -13.90 9.29
CA SER A 198 14.19 -14.37 10.66
C SER A 198 13.00 -13.63 11.26
N LEU A 199 12.90 -12.31 11.03
CA LEU A 199 11.76 -11.49 11.45
C LEU A 199 10.46 -11.94 10.78
N LEU A 200 10.48 -12.18 9.45
CA LEU A 200 9.32 -12.66 8.70
C LEU A 200 8.83 -14.03 9.17
N LEU A 201 9.75 -14.98 9.37
CA LEU A 201 9.43 -16.32 9.84
C LEU A 201 8.90 -16.31 11.29
N GLY A 202 9.43 -15.42 12.13
CA GLY A 202 8.98 -15.21 13.51
C GLY A 202 7.67 -14.40 13.64
N SER A 203 7.21 -13.76 12.57
CA SER A 203 6.02 -12.90 12.59
C SER A 203 4.71 -13.67 12.80
N ARG A 204 3.59 -12.96 12.98
CA ARG A 204 2.24 -13.56 13.03
C ARG A 204 1.56 -13.66 11.66
N ILE A 205 2.22 -13.23 10.59
CA ILE A 205 1.68 -13.26 9.24
C ILE A 205 1.31 -14.71 8.86
N PRO A 206 0.05 -14.98 8.47
CA PRO A 206 -0.40 -16.30 8.02
C PRO A 206 0.17 -16.75 6.68
N SER A 207 0.23 -15.83 5.72
CA SER A 207 0.57 -16.10 4.32
C SER A 207 1.80 -15.30 3.93
N LEU A 208 2.91 -16.00 3.71
CA LEU A 208 4.20 -15.41 3.38
C LEU A 208 4.72 -15.97 2.05
N CYS A 209 4.92 -15.09 1.08
CA CYS A 209 5.58 -15.40 -0.17
C CYS A 209 6.88 -14.61 -0.27
N VAL A 210 8.00 -15.32 -0.41
CA VAL A 210 9.32 -14.69 -0.56
C VAL A 210 9.97 -15.24 -1.82
N ASN A 211 10.19 -14.37 -2.78
CA ASN A 211 10.97 -14.63 -3.98
C ASN A 211 12.36 -14.00 -3.83
N CYS A 212 13.38 -14.85 -3.69
CA CYS A 212 14.76 -14.40 -3.56
C CYS A 212 15.47 -14.42 -4.90
N ASP A 213 15.81 -13.24 -5.44
CA ASP A 213 16.57 -13.13 -6.70
C ASP A 213 18.06 -13.48 -6.50
N CYS A 214 18.56 -13.38 -5.27
CA CYS A 214 19.94 -13.70 -4.90
C CYS A 214 20.01 -14.33 -3.50
N LEU A 215 19.87 -15.65 -3.36
CA LEU A 215 20.26 -16.30 -2.11
C LEU A 215 21.79 -16.37 -2.05
N ARG A 216 22.38 -15.62 -1.10
CA ARG A 216 23.84 -15.65 -0.89
C ARG A 216 24.30 -17.08 -0.60
N GLN A 217 25.20 -17.59 -1.45
CA GLN A 217 25.74 -18.95 -1.40
C GLN A 217 26.29 -19.37 -0.03
N SER A 218 26.65 -18.42 0.84
CA SER A 218 27.19 -18.68 2.17
C SER A 218 26.16 -19.07 3.23
N LYS A 219 24.86 -19.00 2.93
CA LYS A 219 23.77 -19.37 3.85
C LYS A 219 22.60 -19.96 3.09
N ALA A 220 22.81 -21.03 2.34
CA ALA A 220 21.72 -21.96 2.02
C ALA A 220 21.23 -22.58 3.35
N ILE A 221 20.48 -21.80 4.14
CA ILE A 221 19.78 -22.29 5.30
C ILE A 221 18.57 -23.02 4.74
N TYR A 222 18.75 -24.32 4.58
CA TYR A 222 17.66 -25.24 4.29
C TYR A 222 16.70 -25.20 5.48
N PHE A 223 15.66 -24.37 5.41
CA PHE A 223 14.57 -24.41 6.36
C PHE A 223 13.70 -25.62 6.05
N LYS A 224 14.08 -26.78 6.61
CA LYS A 224 13.11 -27.84 6.90
C LYS A 224 12.35 -27.41 8.15
N LEU A 225 11.47 -26.42 8.01
CA LEU A 225 10.64 -25.97 9.13
C LEU A 225 9.67 -27.11 9.47
N PRO A 226 9.69 -27.66 10.70
CA PRO A 226 8.59 -28.49 11.16
C PRO A 226 7.38 -27.57 11.28
N VAL A 227 6.34 -27.81 10.47
CA VAL A 227 5.06 -27.11 10.60
C VAL A 227 4.48 -27.48 11.96
N LYS A 228 4.76 -26.65 12.98
CA LYS A 228 4.13 -26.72 14.30
C LYS A 228 2.93 -25.76 14.42
N ARG A 229 2.55 -25.07 13.35
CA ARG A 229 1.35 -24.22 13.31
C ARG A 229 0.53 -24.56 12.07
N PRO A 230 -0.55 -25.36 12.21
CA PRO A 230 -1.37 -25.81 11.08
C PRO A 230 -2.11 -24.67 10.34
N GLU A 231 -2.05 -23.43 10.85
CA GLU A 231 -2.76 -22.26 10.30
C GLU A 231 -1.90 -21.36 9.38
N LYS A 232 -0.64 -21.73 9.09
CA LYS A 232 0.28 -20.89 8.30
C LYS A 232 0.75 -21.55 7.02
N SER A 233 0.75 -20.80 5.92
CA SER A 233 1.31 -21.20 4.63
C SER A 233 2.55 -20.36 4.31
N TYR A 234 3.63 -21.04 3.96
CA TYR A 234 4.89 -20.42 3.55
C TYR A 234 5.23 -20.90 2.15
N HIS A 235 5.48 -19.96 1.24
CA HIS A 235 5.97 -20.23 -0.10
C HIS A 235 7.27 -19.46 -0.30
N ILE A 236 8.40 -20.15 -0.24
CA ILE A 236 9.71 -19.57 -0.52
C ILE A 236 10.13 -20.09 -1.88
N TYR A 237 10.30 -19.15 -2.83
CA TYR A 237 10.75 -19.43 -4.18
C TYR A 237 12.18 -18.95 -4.33
N GLN A 238 13.00 -19.81 -4.94
CA GLN A 238 14.34 -19.47 -5.37
C GLN A 238 14.39 -19.50 -6.89
N VAL A 239 14.67 -18.35 -7.50
CA VAL A 239 14.83 -18.23 -8.95
C VAL A 239 16.31 -18.19 -9.26
N TYR A 240 16.88 -19.34 -9.64
CA TYR A 240 18.23 -19.37 -10.20
C TYR A 240 18.16 -18.96 -11.68
N LYS A 241 18.95 -17.96 -12.09
CA LYS A 241 19.25 -17.73 -13.52
C LYS A 241 19.89 -19.00 -14.10
N GLY A 242 19.09 -19.83 -14.76
CA GLY A 242 19.56 -20.97 -15.56
C GLY A 242 19.17 -22.39 -15.10
N ALA A 243 18.48 -22.60 -13.98
CA ALA A 243 18.04 -23.95 -13.59
C ALA A 243 16.83 -24.00 -12.64
N LYS A 244 15.96 -24.99 -12.90
CA LYS A 244 14.80 -25.51 -12.15
C LYS A 244 14.35 -24.73 -10.90
N LEU A 245 13.11 -24.23 -10.97
CA LEU A 245 12.26 -23.90 -9.82
C LEU A 245 12.29 -25.05 -8.80
N SER A 246 12.74 -24.76 -7.59
CA SER A 246 12.53 -25.62 -6.44
C SER A 246 11.42 -24.99 -5.59
N VAL A 247 10.26 -25.64 -5.56
CA VAL A 247 9.14 -25.25 -4.70
C VAL A 247 9.32 -25.97 -3.38
N PHE A 248 9.55 -25.22 -2.30
CA PHE A 248 9.56 -25.77 -0.96
C PHE A 248 8.18 -25.56 -0.33
N GLN A 249 7.35 -26.60 -0.39
CA GLN A 249 6.13 -26.69 0.44
C GLN A 249 6.50 -27.38 1.75
N GLY A 250 6.48 -26.64 2.87
CA GLY A 250 6.45 -27.25 4.19
C GLY A 250 5.05 -27.80 4.46
N LYS A 251 4.92 -29.12 4.55
CA LYS A 251 3.72 -29.78 5.11
C LYS A 251 3.83 -29.87 6.62
#